data_AF-A0A947WUU6-F1
#
_entry.id   AF-A0A947WUU6-F1
#
_cell.length_a   1.000
_cell.length_b   1.000
_cell.length_c   1.000
_cell.angle_alpha   90.00
_cell.angle_beta   90.00
_cell.angle_gamma   90.00
#
_symmetry.space_group_name_H-M   'P 1'
#
loop_
_entity.id
_entity.type
_entity.pdbx_description
1 polymer ?
#
loop_
_entity_poly.entity_id
_entity_poly.type
_entity_poly.pdbx_seq_one_letter_code
_entity_poly.pdbx_strand_id
1 'polypeptide(L)'
;MGNWKKFWFEGNLYFGWVKSIDDWRKAVEIYGEHFTPLSRLLEAREAPHETNRYPKFGFASECCGKLTLGEWAKQNGMDLEIELDDE
;
A
#
# COMPACT_ATOMS: atom_id res chain seq x y z
N MET A 1 -13.04 -10.41 10.48
CA MET A 1 -12.47 -9.05 10.49
C MET A 1 -11.22 -9.06 11.36
N GLY A 2 -10.06 -9.49 10.86
CA GLY A 2 -8.90 -9.73 11.72
C GLY A 2 -7.60 -9.24 11.11
N ASN A 3 -7.00 -8.22 11.74
CA ASN A 3 -5.64 -7.70 11.53
C ASN A 3 -5.39 -6.74 10.35
N TRP A 4 -6.26 -5.74 10.15
CA TRP A 4 -5.80 -4.56 9.40
C TRP A 4 -4.69 -3.85 10.16
N LYS A 5 -3.50 -3.71 9.55
CA LYS A 5 -2.40 -2.91 10.09
C LYS A 5 -2.37 -1.58 9.36
N LYS A 6 -2.27 -0.50 10.14
CA LYS A 6 -2.12 0.84 9.61
C LYS A 6 -0.72 1.01 9.01
N PHE A 7 -0.63 1.60 7.82
CA PHE A 7 0.61 1.99 7.18
C PHE A 7 0.45 3.32 6.46
N TRP A 8 1.56 4.02 6.22
CA TRP A 8 1.58 5.20 5.37
C TRP A 8 1.87 4.77 3.92
N PHE A 9 1.11 5.29 2.96
CA PHE A 9 1.38 5.10 1.54
C PHE A 9 1.71 6.44 0.88
N GLU A 10 2.86 6.48 0.23
CA GLU A 10 3.34 7.59 -0.57
C GLU A 10 3.62 7.12 -2.00
N GLY A 11 2.69 7.39 -2.89
CA GLY A 11 2.95 7.23 -4.31
C GLY A 11 2.64 8.51 -5.08
N ASN A 12 2.81 8.47 -6.40
CA ASN A 12 2.70 9.64 -7.26
C ASN A 12 1.29 10.26 -7.27
N LEU A 13 0.23 9.44 -7.12
CA LEU A 13 -1.16 9.88 -7.22
C LEU A 13 -1.91 9.86 -5.87
N TYR A 14 -1.33 9.25 -4.84
CA TYR A 14 -1.95 9.15 -3.52
C TYR A 14 -0.89 9.27 -2.42
N PHE A 15 -1.19 10.11 -1.42
CA PHE A 15 -0.34 10.37 -0.27
C PHE A 15 -1.19 10.38 1.00
N GLY A 16 -1.09 9.33 1.82
CA GLY A 16 -1.98 9.23 2.98
C GLY A 16 -1.77 8.01 3.87
N TRP A 17 -2.41 8.07 5.04
CA TRP A 17 -2.52 6.93 5.93
C TRP A 17 -3.59 5.96 5.42
N VAL A 18 -3.22 4.69 5.27
CA VAL A 18 -4.14 3.60 5.00
C VAL A 18 -4.47 2.89 6.31
N LYS A 19 -5.66 3.15 6.86
CA LYS A 19 -6.09 2.66 8.19
C LYS A 19 -7.19 1.61 8.13
N SER A 20 -7.79 1.42 6.96
CA SER A 20 -8.83 0.42 6.70
C SER A 20 -8.77 -0.06 5.25
N ILE A 21 -9.54 -1.10 4.93
CA ILE A 21 -9.71 -1.58 3.56
C ILE A 21 -10.31 -0.51 2.64
N ASP A 22 -11.18 0.36 3.15
CA ASP A 22 -11.78 1.44 2.35
C ASP A 22 -10.76 2.53 2.02
N ASP A 23 -9.79 2.81 2.91
CA ASP A 23 -8.67 3.69 2.57
C ASP A 23 -7.79 3.07 1.48
N TRP A 24 -7.60 1.74 1.52
CA TRP A 24 -6.86 1.03 0.48
C TRP A 24 -7.60 1.05 -0.85
N ARG A 25 -8.91 0.80 -0.87
CA ARG A 25 -9.76 0.90 -2.06
C ARG A 25 -9.63 2.25 -2.74
N LYS A 26 -9.65 3.35 -1.98
CA LYS A 26 -9.44 4.70 -2.54
C LYS A 26 -8.08 4.85 -3.21
N ALA A 27 -7.01 4.32 -2.58
CA ALA A 27 -5.69 4.34 -3.20
C ALA A 27 -5.67 3.49 -4.48
N VAL A 28 -6.31 2.32 -4.49
CA VAL A 28 -6.40 1.46 -5.66
C VAL A 28 -7.24 2.10 -6.77
N GLU A 29 -8.38 2.71 -6.46
CA GLU A 29 -9.27 3.41 -7.40
C GLU A 29 -8.52 4.55 -8.12
N ILE A 30 -7.86 5.43 -7.35
CA ILE A 30 -7.03 6.52 -7.90
C ILE A 30 -5.97 5.99 -8.87
N TYR A 31 -5.37 4.85 -8.58
CA TYR A 31 -4.40 4.24 -9.49
C TYR A 31 -5.05 3.44 -10.62
N GLY A 32 -6.19 2.80 -10.40
CA GLY A 32 -6.93 2.03 -11.40
C GLY A 32 -7.41 2.92 -12.55
N GLU A 33 -7.87 4.12 -12.23
CA GLU A 33 -8.27 5.14 -13.21
C GLU A 33 -7.11 5.64 -14.11
N HIS A 34 -5.86 5.46 -13.68
CA HIS A 34 -4.70 6.07 -14.34
C HIS A 34 -3.63 5.07 -14.80
N PHE A 35 -3.47 3.92 -14.14
CA PHE A 35 -2.38 2.96 -14.27
C PHE A 35 -2.78 1.57 -13.73
N THR A 36 -3.41 0.72 -14.55
CA THR A 36 -3.49 -0.72 -14.25
C THR A 36 -2.11 -1.38 -14.51
N PRO A 37 -1.60 -2.31 -13.67
CA PRO A 37 -2.33 -3.12 -12.68
C PRO A 37 -1.99 -2.84 -11.20
N LEU A 38 -2.91 -3.22 -10.30
CA LEU A 38 -2.77 -3.28 -8.83
C LEU A 38 -1.43 -3.84 -8.35
N SER A 39 -0.85 -4.79 -9.10
CA SER A 39 0.47 -5.37 -8.82
C SER A 39 1.56 -4.32 -8.63
N ARG A 40 1.48 -3.17 -9.31
CA ARG A 40 2.43 -2.05 -9.13
C ARG A 40 2.35 -1.43 -7.74
N LEU A 41 1.16 -1.28 -7.19
CA LEU A 41 0.99 -0.77 -5.82
C LEU A 41 1.61 -1.72 -4.80
N LEU A 42 1.49 -3.03 -5.03
CA LEU A 42 2.07 -4.05 -4.17
C LEU A 42 3.61 -4.10 -4.25
N GLU A 43 4.21 -3.60 -5.34
CA GLU A 43 5.67 -3.44 -5.51
C GLU A 43 6.25 -2.26 -4.74
N ALA A 44 5.42 -1.35 -4.19
CA ALA A 44 5.89 -0.22 -3.38
C ALA A 44 6.74 -0.73 -2.22
N ARG A 45 7.87 -0.06 -1.94
CA ARG A 45 8.87 -0.55 -0.99
C ARG A 45 8.78 0.19 0.33
N GLU A 46 9.19 -0.48 1.40
CA GLU A 46 9.30 0.14 2.72
C GLU A 46 10.33 1.28 2.73
N ALA A 47 10.09 2.33 3.50
CA ALA A 47 11.10 3.35 3.83
C ALA A 47 11.88 2.92 5.09
N PRO A 48 13.12 2.41 4.97
CA PRO A 48 13.83 1.74 6.07
C PRO A 48 14.32 2.70 7.17
N HIS A 49 14.38 4.00 6.87
CA HIS A 49 14.82 5.03 7.81
C HIS A 49 13.65 5.69 8.56
N GLU A 50 12.42 5.29 8.27
CA GLU A 50 11.24 5.83 8.92
C GLU A 50 11.09 5.23 10.32
N THR A 51 11.50 5.97 11.37
CA THR A 51 11.40 5.53 12.78
C THR A 51 9.99 5.63 13.35
N ASN A 52 8.97 5.78 12.50
CA ASN A 52 7.60 5.90 12.93
C ASN A 52 7.06 4.56 13.47
N ARG A 53 6.08 4.64 14.38
CA ARG A 53 5.41 3.44 14.96
C ARG A 53 4.70 2.55 13.91
N TYR A 54 4.60 3.02 12.68
CA TYR A 54 3.92 2.38 11.57
C TYR A 54 4.82 2.42 10.33
N PRO A 55 4.81 1.36 9.52
CA PRO A 55 5.63 1.31 8.32
C PRO A 55 5.12 2.31 7.28
N LYS A 56 6.06 2.81 6.48
CA LYS A 56 5.82 3.66 5.32
C LYS A 56 6.20 2.88 4.07
N PHE A 57 5.31 2.88 3.08
CA PHE A 57 5.55 2.28 1.76
C PHE A 57 5.37 3.33 0.68
N GLY A 58 6.15 3.21 -0.39
CA GLY A 58 6.02 4.14 -1.50
C GLY A 58 6.93 3.86 -2.68
N PHE A 59 6.92 4.81 -3.62
CA PHE A 59 7.75 4.80 -4.84
C PHE A 59 8.88 5.84 -4.82
N ALA A 60 8.93 6.68 -3.79
CA ALA A 60 10.00 7.66 -3.61
C ALA A 60 11.37 6.98 -3.41
N SER A 61 12.47 7.68 -3.69
CA SER A 61 13.84 7.14 -3.59
C SER A 61 14.22 6.69 -2.17
N GLU A 62 13.60 7.27 -1.15
CA GLU A 62 13.72 6.89 0.26
C GLU A 62 13.02 5.58 0.60
N CYS A 63 12.06 5.15 -0.22
CA CYS A 63 11.38 3.86 -0.13
C CYS A 63 12.24 2.78 -0.81
N CYS A 64 13.42 2.51 -0.24
CA CYS A 64 14.42 1.58 -0.78
C CYS A 64 14.59 0.30 0.07
N GLY A 65 13.62 0.03 0.94
CA GLY A 65 13.59 -1.11 1.84
C GLY A 65 13.57 -2.46 1.12
N LYS A 66 13.81 -3.51 1.92
CA LYS A 66 13.88 -4.89 1.42
C LYS A 66 12.50 -5.52 1.21
N LEU A 67 11.50 -5.06 1.97
CA LEU A 67 10.13 -5.54 1.89
C LEU A 67 9.31 -4.66 0.94
N THR A 68 8.55 -5.31 0.07
CA THR A 68 7.45 -4.70 -0.67
C THR A 68 6.18 -4.66 0.18
N LEU A 69 5.23 -3.79 -0.20
CA LEU A 69 3.93 -3.67 0.45
C LEU A 69 3.18 -5.00 0.41
N GLY A 70 3.20 -5.70 -0.72
CA GLY A 70 2.57 -7.01 -0.86
C GLY A 70 3.18 -8.08 0.05
N GLU A 71 4.52 -8.15 0.14
CA GLU A 71 5.20 -9.09 1.03
C GLU A 71 4.91 -8.79 2.51
N TRP A 72 4.97 -7.51 2.91
CA TRP A 72 4.65 -7.10 4.28
C TRP A 72 3.19 -7.41 4.64
N ALA A 73 2.26 -7.16 3.72
CA ALA A 73 0.85 -7.45 3.92
C ALA A 73 0.63 -8.96 4.13
N LYS A 74 1.22 -9.81 3.28
CA LYS A 74 1.19 -11.28 3.42
C LYS A 74 1.74 -11.75 4.76
N GLN A 75 2.87 -11.20 5.21
CA GLN A 75 3.46 -11.53 6.52
C GLN A 75 2.56 -11.15 7.70
N ASN A 76 1.69 -10.15 7.54
CA ASN A 76 0.77 -9.68 8.57
C ASN A 76 -0.65 -10.27 8.44
N GLY A 77 -0.88 -11.19 7.49
CA GLY A 77 -2.20 -11.75 7.22
C GLY A 77 -3.19 -10.71 6.68
N MET A 78 -2.70 -9.67 6.00
CA MET A 78 -3.52 -8.67 5.32
C MET A 78 -3.67 -9.06 3.86
N ASP A 79 -4.91 -9.11 3.39
CA ASP A 79 -5.23 -9.27 1.98
C ASP A 79 -5.43 -7.88 1.35
N LEU A 80 -4.51 -7.51 0.45
CA LEU A 80 -4.54 -6.26 -0.30
C LEU A 80 -4.90 -6.49 -1.78
N GLU A 81 -5.06 -7.74 -2.20
CA GLU A 81 -5.44 -8.13 -3.57
C GLU A 81 -6.97 -8.04 -3.72
N ILE A 82 -7.53 -6.87 -3.39
CA ILE A 82 -8.94 -6.58 -3.63
C ILE A 82 -9.20 -6.50 -5.13
N GLU A 83 -10.11 -7.33 -5.61
CA GLU A 83 -10.75 -7.14 -6.91
C GLU A 83 -11.60 -5.87 -6.80
N LEU A 84 -11.36 -4.91 -7.72
CA LEU A 84 -12.34 -3.85 -7.96
C LEU A 84 -13.43 -4.50 -8.81
N ASP A 85 -14.61 -4.72 -8.24
CA ASP A 85 -15.77 -5.11 -9.03
C ASP A 85 -16.06 -3.98 -10.03
N ASP A 86 -15.96 -4.29 -11.32
CA ASP A 86 -16.42 -3.43 -12.42
C ASP A 86 -17.97 -3.41 -12.36
N GLU A 87 -18.55 -2.44 -11.65
CA GLU A 87 -19.99 -2.09 -11.78
C GLU A 87 -20.25 -1.20 -13.01
#